data_AF-A0A9D7Y341-F1
#
_entry.id   AF-A0A9D7Y341-F1
#
_cell.length_a   1.000
_cell.length_b   1.000
_cell.length_c   1.000
_cell.angle_alpha   90.00
_cell.angle_beta   90.00
_cell.angle_gamma   90.00
#
_symmetry.space_group_name_H-M   'P 1'
#
loop_
_entity.id
_entity.type
_entity.pdbx_description
1 polymer ?
#
loop_
_entity_poly.entity_id
_entity_poly.type
_entity_poly.pdbx_seq_one_letter_code
_entity_poly.pdbx_strand_id
1 'polypeptide(L)'
;MKDFNTWLKGFDAEGSAGRAAHGLGDLALARGVDDPNFVHIVFEVTDKTKAKVRLANPALKKIMMEAGVEGVPTITFYTDSPK
;
A
#
# COMPACT_ATOMS: atom_id res chain seq x y z
N MET A 1 -6.62 10.54 -2.12
CA MET A 1 -6.50 10.91 -0.68
C MET A 1 -6.53 12.42 -0.56
N LYS A 2 -6.60 13.00 0.65
CA LYS A 2 -6.66 14.47 0.80
C LYS A 2 -5.37 15.20 0.43
N ASP A 3 -4.23 14.69 0.90
CA ASP A 3 -2.92 15.31 0.71
C ASP A 3 -1.82 14.24 0.66
N PHE A 4 -1.00 14.25 -0.39
CA PHE A 4 0.07 13.29 -0.59
C PHE A 4 1.15 13.35 0.50
N ASN A 5 1.56 14.54 0.93
CA ASN A 5 2.67 14.67 1.88
C ASN A 5 2.29 14.14 3.27
N THR A 6 1.05 14.36 3.68
CA THR A 6 0.48 13.80 4.92
C THR A 6 0.37 12.29 4.82
N TRP A 7 -0.15 11.78 3.70
CA TRP A 7 -0.23 10.35 3.44
C TRP A 7 1.13 9.67 3.47
N LEU A 8 2.14 10.27 2.84
CA LEU A 8 3.50 9.73 2.76
C LEU A 8 4.13 9.57 4.15
N LYS A 9 3.95 10.55 5.04
CA LYS A 9 4.42 10.43 6.44
C LYS A 9 3.81 9.23 7.16
N GLY A 10 2.51 8.97 6.95
CA GLY A 10 1.82 7.81 7.52
C GLY A 10 2.31 6.49 6.92
N PHE A 11 2.55 6.46 5.61
CA PHE A 11 3.11 5.31 4.92
C PHE A 11 4.55 5.00 5.36
N ASP A 12 5.40 6.03 5.48
CA ASP A 12 6.80 5.90 5.87
C ASP A 12 6.99 5.59 7.36
N ALA A 13 6.01 5.92 8.21
CA ALA A 13 6.04 5.56 9.63
C ALA A 13 6.08 4.04 9.88
N GLU A 14 5.48 3.23 9.00
CA GLU A 14 5.62 1.76 9.04
C GLU A 14 6.98 1.30 8.50
N GLY A 15 7.50 2.00 7.50
CA GLY A 15 8.76 1.71 6.83
C GLY A 15 8.77 0.39 6.03
N SER A 16 9.77 0.25 5.16
CA SER A 16 9.90 -0.93 4.29
C SER A 16 10.06 -2.24 5.08
N ALA A 17 10.76 -2.20 6.23
CA ALA A 17 10.93 -3.38 7.07
C ALA A 17 9.62 -3.84 7.72
N GLY A 18 8.76 -2.91 8.15
CA GLY A 18 7.45 -3.22 8.70
C GLY A 18 6.54 -3.88 7.66
N ARG A 19 6.50 -3.31 6.45
CA ARG A 19 5.75 -3.90 5.33
C ARG A 19 6.28 -5.27 4.92
N ALA A 20 7.62 -5.43 4.86
CA ALA A 20 8.24 -6.70 4.53
C ALA A 20 7.90 -7.82 5.53
N ALA A 21 7.75 -7.51 6.83
CA ALA A 21 7.30 -8.47 7.84
C ALA A 21 5.90 -9.05 7.55
N HIS A 22 5.09 -8.32 6.76
CA HIS A 22 3.78 -8.73 6.29
C HIS A 22 3.77 -9.37 4.89
N GLY A 23 4.95 -9.67 4.34
CA GLY A 23 5.07 -10.27 3.01
C GLY A 23 4.89 -9.28 1.85
N LEU A 24 5.06 -7.98 2.11
CA LEU A 24 4.94 -6.88 1.15
C LEU A 24 6.28 -6.14 1.03
N GLY A 25 7.10 -6.50 0.03
CA GLY A 25 8.34 -5.79 -0.29
C GLY A 25 8.08 -4.63 -1.23
N ASP A 26 8.67 -3.46 -0.98
CA ASP A 26 8.43 -2.27 -1.81
C ASP A 26 9.08 -2.42 -3.20
N LEU A 27 8.31 -2.23 -4.28
CA LEU A 27 8.84 -2.20 -5.65
C LEU A 27 8.69 -0.83 -6.32
N ALA A 28 7.51 -0.23 -6.21
CA ALA A 28 7.27 1.10 -6.79
C ALA A 28 6.21 1.87 -6.03
N LEU A 29 6.41 3.18 -5.98
CA LEU A 29 5.42 4.15 -5.53
C LEU A 29 5.30 5.22 -6.63
N ALA A 30 4.11 5.37 -7.19
CA ALA A 30 3.83 6.35 -8.22
C ALA A 30 2.61 7.20 -7.84
N ARG A 31 2.55 8.39 -8.41
CA ARG A 31 1.41 9.30 -8.29
C ARG A 31 0.68 9.38 -9.63
N GLY A 32 -0.63 9.61 -9.59
CA GLY A 32 -1.42 9.84 -10.78
C GLY A 32 -0.92 11.07 -11.54
N VAL A 33 -0.93 11.00 -12.87
CA VAL A 33 -0.57 12.12 -13.74
C VAL A 33 -1.63 13.22 -13.67
N ASP A 34 -2.91 12.84 -13.63
CA ASP A 34 -4.05 13.77 -13.58
C ASP A 34 -4.46 14.13 -12.15
N ASP A 35 -4.24 13.24 -11.20
CA ASP A 35 -4.49 13.46 -9.77
C ASP A 35 -3.22 13.14 -8.95
N PRO A 36 -2.48 14.17 -8.52
CA PRO A 36 -1.27 14.00 -7.73
C PRO A 36 -1.53 13.47 -6.30
N ASN A 37 -2.79 13.37 -5.87
CA ASN A 37 -3.23 12.74 -4.63
C ASN A 37 -3.81 11.32 -4.85
N PHE A 38 -3.73 10.80 -6.06
CA PHE A 38 -3.92 9.38 -6.36
C PHE A 38 -2.56 8.69 -6.34
N VAL A 39 -2.47 7.53 -5.66
CA VAL A 39 -1.22 6.76 -5.56
C VAL A 39 -1.39 5.34 -6.07
N HIS A 40 -0.38 4.87 -6.78
CA HIS A 40 -0.20 3.48 -7.13
C HIS A 40 0.98 2.93 -6.34
N ILE A 41 0.81 1.76 -5.74
CA ILE A 41 1.85 1.08 -4.99
C ILE A 41 1.99 -0.32 -5.57
N VAL A 42 3.22 -0.69 -5.91
CA VAL A 42 3.56 -2.04 -6.35
C VAL A 42 4.40 -2.68 -5.25
N PHE A 43 3.94 -3.84 -4.79
CA PHE A 43 4.68 -4.66 -3.85
C PHE A 43 5.12 -5.96 -4.52
N GLU A 44 6.34 -6.39 -4.19
CA GLU A 44 6.72 -7.80 -4.29
C GLU A 44 6.00 -8.55 -3.18
N VAL A 45 5.34 -9.66 -3.52
CA VAL A 45 4.61 -10.47 -2.54
C VAL A 45 5.42 -11.72 -2.23
N THR A 46 6.12 -11.72 -1.09
CA THR A 46 6.94 -12.86 -0.63
C THR A 46 6.14 -13.91 0.13
N ASP A 47 5.01 -13.51 0.74
CA ASP A 47 4.06 -14.39 1.41
C ASP A 47 2.62 -13.88 1.16
N LYS A 48 1.92 -14.56 0.24
CA LYS A 48 0.56 -14.18 -0.17
C LYS A 48 -0.45 -14.27 0.98
N THR A 49 -0.26 -15.19 1.92
CA THR A 49 -1.19 -15.37 3.04
C THR A 49 -1.04 -14.20 4.01
N LYS A 50 0.20 -13.85 4.39
CA LYS A 50 0.47 -12.67 5.23
C LYS A 50 0.01 -11.38 4.59
N ALA A 51 0.27 -11.20 3.29
CA ALA A 51 -0.16 -10.02 2.54
C ALA A 51 -1.69 -9.86 2.58
N LYS A 52 -2.46 -10.93 2.33
CA LYS A 52 -3.92 -10.90 2.40
C LYS A 52 -4.43 -10.56 3.81
N VAL A 53 -3.84 -11.16 4.84
CA VAL A 53 -4.20 -10.87 6.24
C VAL A 53 -3.92 -9.40 6.57
N ARG A 54 -2.76 -8.88 6.14
CA ARG A 54 -2.38 -7.47 6.36
C ARG A 54 -3.35 -6.51 5.69
N LEU A 55 -3.67 -6.74 4.42
CA LEU A 55 -4.55 -5.88 3.62
C LEU A 55 -6.02 -5.93 4.07
N ALA A 56 -6.44 -7.00 4.75
CA ALA A 56 -7.76 -7.13 5.36
C ALA A 56 -7.82 -6.59 6.81
N ASN A 57 -6.69 -6.18 7.40
CA ASN A 57 -6.63 -5.81 8.82
C ASN A 57 -7.35 -4.48 9.11
N PRO A 58 -8.36 -4.46 10.01
CA PRO A 58 -9.05 -3.22 10.40
C PRO A 58 -8.11 -2.13 10.97
N ALA A 59 -7.03 -2.52 11.64
CA ALA A 59 -6.03 -1.57 12.14
C ALA A 59 -5.28 -0.87 10.99
N LEU A 60 -5.01 -1.56 9.87
CA LEU A 60 -4.45 -0.92 8.68
C LEU A 60 -5.40 0.15 8.15
N LYS A 61 -6.68 -0.19 8.03
CA LYS A 61 -7.71 0.73 7.54
C LYS A 61 -7.75 1.99 8.38
N LYS A 62 -7.67 1.87 9.71
CA LYS A 62 -7.62 3.02 10.62
C LYS A 62 -6.41 3.91 10.36
N ILE A 63 -5.21 3.33 10.25
CA ILE A 63 -3.97 4.07 9.94
C ILE A 63 -4.08 4.78 8.59
N MET A 64 -4.63 4.13 7.56
CA MET A 64 -4.85 4.74 6.24
C MET A 64 -5.81 5.93 6.31
N MET A 65 -6.91 5.81 7.06
CA MET A 65 -7.87 6.90 7.26
C MET A 65 -7.24 8.08 8.01
N GLU A 66 -6.46 7.81 9.06
CA GLU A 66 -5.71 8.83 9.81
C GLU A 66 -4.67 9.54 8.92
N ALA A 67 -4.08 8.81 7.97
CA ALA A 67 -3.18 9.36 6.94
C ALA A 67 -3.91 10.09 5.79
N GLY A 68 -5.25 10.18 5.83
CA GLY A 68 -6.04 10.97 4.88
C GLY A 68 -6.56 10.20 3.66
N VAL A 69 -6.54 8.86 3.67
CA VAL A 69 -7.18 8.04 2.63
C VAL A 69 -8.70 8.08 2.78
N GLU A 70 -9.39 8.55 1.74
CA GLU A 70 -10.86 8.70 1.74
C GLU A 70 -11.59 7.59 0.97
N GLY A 71 -10.90 6.95 0.02
CA GLY A 71 -11.46 5.91 -0.84
C GLY A 71 -11.00 4.51 -0.44
N VAL A 72 -11.76 3.49 -0.86
CA VAL A 72 -11.33 2.09 -0.74
C VAL A 72 -10.29 1.81 -1.83
N PRO A 73 -9.05 1.41 -1.48
CA PRO A 73 -8.05 1.06 -2.47
C PRO A 73 -8.49 -0.18 -3.26
N THR A 74 -8.29 -0.17 -4.57
CA THR A 74 -8.41 -1.39 -5.38
C THR A 74 -7.12 -2.20 -5.23
N ILE A 75 -7.25 -3.48 -4.92
CA ILE A 75 -6.13 -4.40 -4.69
C ILE A 75 -6.24 -5.54 -5.68
N THR A 76 -5.18 -5.75 -6.46
CA THR A 76 -5.08 -6.87 -7.41
C THR A 76 -3.77 -7.62 -7.17
N PHE A 77 -3.84 -8.95 -7.18
CA PHE A 77 -2.66 -9.81 -7.11
C PHE A 77 -2.35 -10.36 -8.49
N TYR A 78 -1.09 -10.31 -8.87
CA TYR A 78 -0.59 -10.88 -10.11
C TYR A 78 0.33 -12.06 -9.79
N THR A 79 0.50 -12.94 -10.77
CA THR A 79 1.56 -13.94 -10.81
C THR A 79 2.45 -13.61 -12.00
N ASP A 80 3.68 -14.09 -11.96
CA ASP A 80 4.57 -13.96 -13.10
C ASP A 80 3.91 -14.55 -14.35
N SER A 81 4.15 -13.90 -15.49
CA SER A 81 3.79 -14.50 -16.78
C SER A 81 4.43 -15.88 -16.86
N PRO A 82 3.70 -16.90 -17.36
CA PRO A 82 4.35 -18.11 -17.85
C PRO A 82 5.48 -17.69 -18.80
N LYS A 83 6.67 -18.26 -18.61
CA LYS A 83 7.76 -18.12 -19.57
C LYS A 83 7.47 -18.94 -20.82
#